data_AF-E6VVN7-F1
#
_entry.id   AF-E6VVN7-F1
#
_cell.length_a   1.000
_cell.length_b   1.000
_cell.length_c   1.000
_cell.angle_alpha   90.00
_cell.angle_beta   90.00
_cell.angle_gamma   90.00
#
_symmetry.space_group_name_H-M   'P 1'
#
loop_
_entity.id
_entity.type
_entity.pdbx_description
1 polymer ?
#
loop_
_entity_poly.entity_id
_entity_poly.type
_entity_poly.pdbx_seq_one_letter_code
_entity_poly.pdbx_strand_id
1 'polypeptide(L)'
;MKIASIVPSVCALALILALAAPAQAEQRFGPRIPTAYFATTGTGQSDQGIPPDPYETFSYDLALLEAGIENFNVVYYTSVLPPEAFEVSLDTVKPHIHHGSVLETIMAKAGGVKGDTVCAGVGRVWAKDKSGKAIGGFAAEYERVYAGETVDKATVEADARKQLTASLNHELSIRGLVRDGEMRFNITSLVIERKYGMALSALGFVGFIYPDEFPIKRQ
;
A
#
# COMPACT_ATOMS: atom_id res chain seq x y z
N MET A 1 30.65 -79.97 27.51
CA MET A 1 30.04 -79.90 26.16
C MET A 1 29.47 -78.49 25.98
N LYS A 2 29.72 -77.87 24.82
CA LYS A 2 29.32 -76.52 24.35
C LYS A 2 30.14 -75.35 24.91
N ILE A 3 31.25 -74.97 24.24
CA ILE A 3 31.43 -74.21 22.98
C ILE A 3 31.51 -72.70 23.26
N ALA A 4 32.67 -72.15 22.90
CA ALA A 4 33.08 -70.76 22.99
C ALA A 4 32.27 -69.82 22.09
N SER A 5 32.23 -68.52 22.42
CA SER A 5 32.56 -67.52 21.41
C SER A 5 33.17 -66.26 22.05
N ILE A 6 34.34 -65.91 21.52
CA ILE A 6 34.98 -64.61 21.62
C ILE A 6 34.30 -63.73 20.59
N VAL A 7 33.91 -62.50 20.95
CA VAL A 7 33.63 -61.45 19.97
C VAL A 7 34.40 -60.19 20.38
N PRO A 8 35.13 -59.53 19.46
CA PRO A 8 36.10 -58.51 19.80
C PRO A 8 35.47 -57.12 19.93
N SER A 9 36.19 -56.29 20.68
CA SER A 9 36.14 -54.84 20.77
C SER A 9 35.72 -54.17 19.45
N VAL A 10 34.65 -53.39 19.51
CA VAL A 10 34.38 -52.34 18.52
C VAL A 10 34.36 -51.03 19.29
N CYS A 11 35.51 -50.37 19.30
CA CYS A 11 35.61 -48.92 19.53
C CYS A 11 34.68 -48.24 18.52
N ALA A 12 33.51 -47.80 18.99
CA ALA A 12 32.66 -46.90 18.24
C ALA A 12 33.36 -45.53 18.19
N LEU A 13 34.10 -45.29 17.11
CA LEU A 13 34.58 -43.96 16.76
C LEU A 13 33.35 -43.14 16.36
N ALA A 14 32.76 -42.42 17.31
CA ALA A 14 31.72 -41.44 17.03
C ALA A 14 32.36 -40.27 16.28
N LEU A 15 32.36 -40.35 14.95
CA LEU A 15 32.70 -39.24 14.08
C LEU A 15 31.56 -38.22 14.19
N ILE A 16 31.68 -37.28 15.12
CA ILE A 16 30.81 -36.10 15.20
C ILE A 16 31.14 -35.25 13.96
N LEU A 17 30.39 -35.44 12.87
CA LEU A 17 30.28 -34.41 11.85
C LEU A 17 29.55 -33.24 12.49
N ALA A 18 30.29 -32.31 13.07
CA ALA A 18 29.81 -30.96 13.30
C ALA A 18 29.61 -30.35 11.90
N LEU A 19 28.41 -30.54 11.34
CA LEU A 19 27.93 -29.71 10.25
C LEU A 19 27.89 -28.29 10.80
N ALA A 20 28.95 -27.51 10.53
CA ALA A 20 28.90 -26.08 10.69
C ALA A 20 27.68 -25.62 9.89
N ALA A 21 26.61 -25.21 10.59
CA ALA A 21 25.50 -24.56 9.95
C ALA A 21 26.10 -23.45 9.09
N PRO A 22 25.75 -23.35 7.79
CA PRO A 22 26.25 -22.24 7.00
C PRO A 22 25.83 -20.99 7.74
N ALA A 23 26.81 -20.20 8.18
CA ALA A 23 26.54 -18.87 8.69
C ALA A 23 25.73 -18.19 7.59
N GLN A 24 24.43 -18.00 7.83
CA GLN A 24 23.58 -17.29 6.89
C GLN A 24 24.21 -15.90 6.80
N ALA A 25 24.85 -15.62 5.67
CA ALA A 25 25.37 -14.29 5.40
C ALA A 25 24.20 -13.33 5.60
N GLU A 26 24.36 -12.37 6.50
CA GLU A 26 23.35 -11.36 6.77
C GLU A 26 23.01 -10.69 5.44
N GLN A 27 21.80 -10.93 4.93
CA GLN A 27 21.38 -10.37 3.67
C GLN A 27 21.00 -8.91 3.91
N ARG A 28 21.85 -8.00 3.43
CA ARG A 28 21.66 -6.55 3.58
C ARG A 28 21.06 -6.00 2.30
N PHE A 29 19.93 -5.32 2.45
CA PHE A 29 19.23 -4.70 1.34
C PHE A 29 19.31 -3.19 1.43
N GLY A 30 19.35 -2.55 0.27
CA GLY A 30 19.08 -1.12 0.13
C GLY A 30 17.59 -0.82 0.27
N PRO A 31 17.19 0.44 0.05
CA PRO A 31 15.78 0.81 -0.01
C PRO A 31 15.04 0.01 -1.09
N ARG A 32 14.06 -0.77 -0.65
CA ARG A 32 13.19 -1.57 -1.51
C ARG A 32 12.36 -0.68 -2.44
N ILE A 33 12.11 -1.19 -3.65
CA ILE A 33 11.40 -0.47 -4.73
C ILE A 33 10.03 -1.13 -4.94
N PRO A 34 8.91 -0.42 -4.73
CA PRO A 34 7.57 -0.99 -4.91
C PRO A 34 7.28 -1.28 -6.38
N THR A 35 6.69 -2.43 -6.70
CA THR A 35 6.38 -2.82 -8.08
C THR A 35 4.89 -3.08 -8.28
N ALA A 36 4.39 -4.24 -7.86
CA ALA A 36 2.98 -4.57 -7.97
C ALA A 36 2.16 -3.77 -6.95
N TYR A 37 1.11 -3.09 -7.40
CA TYR A 37 0.12 -2.46 -6.52
C TYR A 37 -1.30 -2.76 -6.97
N PHE A 38 -2.27 -2.67 -6.07
CA PHE A 38 -3.69 -2.65 -6.41
C PHE A 38 -4.30 -1.32 -6.00
N ALA A 39 -5.33 -0.88 -6.72
CA ALA A 39 -6.12 0.29 -6.32
C ALA A 39 -7.43 -0.16 -5.67
N THR A 40 -7.78 0.44 -4.54
CA THR A 40 -9.03 0.14 -3.81
C THR A 40 -9.65 1.41 -3.23
N THR A 41 -10.94 1.34 -2.94
CA THR A 41 -11.70 2.40 -2.28
C THR A 41 -12.66 1.78 -1.29
N GLY A 42 -12.96 2.48 -0.21
CA GLY A 42 -13.96 2.03 0.75
C GLY A 42 -14.57 3.20 1.51
N THR A 43 -15.76 2.97 2.02
CA THR A 43 -16.54 3.87 2.84
C THR A 43 -17.07 3.13 4.05
N GLY A 44 -17.22 3.84 5.15
CA GLY A 44 -17.69 3.27 6.40
C GLY A 44 -18.40 4.32 7.23
N GLN A 45 -19.47 3.94 7.92
CA GLN A 45 -20.16 4.85 8.83
C GLN A 45 -20.70 4.11 10.05
N SER A 46 -20.68 4.79 11.19
CA SER A 46 -21.05 4.24 12.49
C SER A 46 -21.68 5.29 13.38
N ASP A 47 -22.52 4.85 14.31
CA ASP A 47 -23.03 5.67 15.41
C ASP A 47 -22.08 5.66 16.62
N GLN A 48 -21.01 4.86 16.56
CA GLN A 48 -19.95 4.76 17.55
C GLN A 48 -18.72 5.54 17.09
N GLY A 49 -18.03 6.19 18.03
CA GLY A 49 -16.82 6.95 17.78
C GLY A 49 -16.16 7.36 19.09
N ILE A 50 -14.83 7.48 19.09
CA ILE A 50 -14.04 7.88 20.26
C ILE A 50 -13.33 9.20 19.93
N PRO A 51 -13.50 10.28 20.73
CA PRO A 51 -12.79 11.54 20.53
C PRO A 51 -11.25 11.40 20.58
N PRO A 52 -10.48 12.32 19.98
CA PRO A 52 -10.91 13.58 19.37
C PRO A 52 -11.46 13.44 17.95
N ASP A 53 -11.06 12.38 17.22
CA ASP A 53 -11.43 12.12 15.83
C ASP A 53 -12.34 10.88 15.75
N PRO A 54 -13.64 11.01 16.07
CA PRO A 54 -14.53 9.86 16.26
C PRO A 54 -14.71 8.98 15.02
N TYR A 55 -14.53 9.54 13.81
CA TYR A 55 -14.56 8.81 12.55
C TYR A 55 -13.32 7.93 12.30
N GLU A 56 -12.20 8.14 13.00
CA GLU A 56 -10.95 7.37 12.85
C GLU A 56 -10.98 6.00 13.54
N THR A 57 -12.07 5.69 14.24
CA THR A 57 -12.23 4.42 14.95
C THR A 57 -13.11 3.46 14.16
N PHE A 58 -14.40 3.42 14.47
CA PHE A 58 -15.33 2.44 13.88
C PHE A 58 -15.60 2.70 12.40
N SER A 59 -15.77 3.96 11.99
CA SER A 59 -16.03 4.28 10.58
C SER A 59 -14.82 4.00 9.69
N TYR A 60 -13.60 4.22 10.19
CA TYR A 60 -12.38 3.89 9.47
C TYR A 60 -12.20 2.38 9.28
N ASP A 61 -12.42 1.59 10.33
CA ASP A 61 -12.37 0.12 10.24
C ASP A 61 -13.36 -0.44 9.21
N LEU A 62 -14.60 0.08 9.19
CA LEU A 62 -15.59 -0.27 8.19
C LEU A 62 -15.18 0.14 6.76
N ALA A 63 -14.53 1.29 6.61
CA ALA A 63 -14.02 1.72 5.30
C ALA A 63 -12.86 0.83 4.83
N LEU A 64 -11.98 0.38 5.74
CA LEU A 64 -10.92 -0.58 5.43
C LEU A 64 -11.51 -1.94 5.02
N LEU A 65 -12.58 -2.38 5.70
CA LEU A 65 -13.29 -3.62 5.38
C LEU A 65 -13.94 -3.56 4.00
N GLU A 66 -14.62 -2.47 3.65
CA GLU A 66 -15.18 -2.31 2.29
C GLU A 66 -14.08 -2.27 1.22
N ALA A 67 -12.94 -1.64 1.54
CA ALA A 67 -11.77 -1.60 0.67
C ALA A 67 -11.01 -2.94 0.58
N GLY A 68 -11.35 -3.93 1.42
CA GLY A 68 -10.69 -5.24 1.48
C GLY A 68 -9.23 -5.19 1.96
N ILE A 69 -8.90 -4.22 2.82
CA ILE A 69 -7.56 -4.02 3.39
C ILE A 69 -7.56 -3.97 4.92
N GLU A 70 -8.66 -4.36 5.57
CA GLU A 70 -8.84 -4.39 7.03
C GLU A 70 -7.82 -5.25 7.77
N ASN A 71 -7.27 -6.25 7.09
CA ASN A 71 -6.35 -7.21 7.67
C ASN A 71 -4.87 -6.83 7.50
N PHE A 72 -4.58 -5.60 7.04
CA PHE A 72 -3.23 -5.08 6.92
C PHE A 72 -2.89 -4.05 8.00
N ASN A 73 -1.59 -3.91 8.30
CA ASN A 73 -1.05 -2.74 8.96
C ASN A 73 -0.68 -1.69 7.90
N VAL A 74 -1.47 -0.64 7.76
CA VAL A 74 -1.28 0.39 6.72
C VAL A 74 -0.10 1.32 7.07
N VAL A 75 0.77 1.58 6.10
CA VAL A 75 1.89 2.52 6.19
C VAL A 75 1.82 3.50 5.02
N TYR A 76 1.91 4.80 5.29
CA TYR A 76 1.78 5.82 4.26
C TYR A 76 3.09 6.07 3.52
N TYR A 77 3.02 6.05 2.19
CA TYR A 77 4.03 6.49 1.25
C TYR A 77 3.70 7.87 0.70
N THR A 78 4.72 8.49 0.13
CA THR A 78 4.57 9.68 -0.71
C THR A 78 4.29 9.27 -2.17
N SER A 79 3.93 10.25 -3.00
CA SER A 79 3.24 10.05 -4.27
C SER A 79 4.13 9.70 -5.48
N VAL A 80 5.12 8.79 -5.31
CA VAL A 80 6.07 8.39 -6.37
C VAL A 80 5.85 6.93 -6.79
N LEU A 81 5.76 6.68 -8.10
CA LEU A 81 5.65 5.35 -8.70
C LEU A 81 6.91 5.05 -9.53
N PRO A 82 7.69 4.01 -9.24
CA PRO A 82 8.85 3.66 -10.04
C PRO A 82 8.45 3.09 -11.41
N PRO A 83 9.33 3.11 -12.43
CA PRO A 83 9.03 2.61 -13.77
C PRO A 83 8.68 1.13 -13.83
N GLU A 84 9.11 0.36 -12.83
CA GLU A 84 8.79 -1.05 -12.66
C GLU A 84 7.39 -1.29 -12.06
N ALA A 85 6.69 -0.24 -11.61
CA ALA A 85 5.40 -0.42 -10.97
C ALA A 85 4.28 -0.75 -11.96
N PHE A 86 3.38 -1.64 -11.55
CA PHE A 86 2.24 -2.06 -12.36
C PHE A 86 1.05 -2.41 -11.48
N GLU A 87 -0.14 -2.23 -12.04
CA GLU A 87 -1.37 -2.49 -11.30
C GLU A 87 -1.86 -3.92 -11.48
N VAL A 88 -2.26 -4.54 -10.37
CA VAL A 88 -2.95 -5.83 -10.31
C VAL A 88 -4.34 -5.65 -9.70
N SER A 89 -5.24 -6.60 -9.94
CA SER A 89 -6.55 -6.57 -9.27
C SER A 89 -6.43 -7.00 -7.81
N LEU A 90 -7.25 -6.39 -6.95
CA LEU A 90 -7.35 -6.81 -5.54
C LEU A 90 -7.72 -8.30 -5.41
N ASP A 91 -8.57 -8.84 -6.30
CA ASP A 91 -8.95 -10.25 -6.28
C ASP A 91 -7.78 -11.21 -6.57
N THR A 92 -6.77 -10.76 -7.32
CA THR A 92 -5.52 -11.52 -7.51
C THR A 92 -4.69 -11.54 -6.23
N VAL A 93 -4.75 -10.47 -5.44
CA VAL A 93 -3.95 -10.30 -4.22
C VAL A 93 -4.60 -10.97 -3.01
N LYS A 94 -5.94 -10.90 -2.89
CA LYS A 94 -6.72 -11.38 -1.74
C LYS A 94 -6.30 -12.77 -1.21
N PRO A 95 -6.10 -13.81 -2.05
CA PRO A 95 -5.71 -15.14 -1.57
C PRO A 95 -4.35 -15.20 -0.87
N HIS A 96 -3.51 -14.19 -1.06
CA HIS A 96 -2.14 -14.11 -0.53
C HIS A 96 -2.01 -13.20 0.70
N ILE A 97 -3.10 -12.55 1.12
CA ILE A 97 -3.08 -11.64 2.26
C ILE A 97 -2.78 -12.44 3.54
N HIS A 98 -1.71 -12.06 4.22
CA HIS A 98 -1.43 -12.54 5.57
C HIS A 98 -1.98 -11.53 6.58
N HIS A 99 -2.82 -11.97 7.51
CA HIS A 99 -3.34 -11.08 8.54
C HIS A 99 -2.22 -10.38 9.32
N GLY A 100 -2.28 -9.06 9.43
CA GLY A 100 -1.27 -8.22 10.06
C GLY A 100 -0.04 -7.93 9.20
N SER A 101 0.01 -8.33 7.93
CA SER A 101 1.10 -7.90 7.04
C SER A 101 1.08 -6.38 6.85
N VAL A 102 2.25 -5.77 6.66
CA VAL A 102 2.33 -4.35 6.33
C VAL A 102 1.81 -4.14 4.92
N LEU A 103 0.95 -3.14 4.74
CA LEU A 103 0.56 -2.63 3.43
C LEU A 103 1.08 -1.21 3.32
N GLU A 104 2.14 -1.02 2.55
CA GLU A 104 2.55 0.32 2.20
C GLU A 104 1.61 0.90 1.15
N THR A 105 1.12 2.11 1.38
CA THR A 105 0.05 2.71 0.61
C THR A 105 0.32 4.16 0.27
N ILE A 106 -0.07 4.57 -0.94
CA ILE A 106 -0.42 5.96 -1.22
C ILE A 106 -1.94 6.04 -1.01
N MET A 107 -2.38 6.78 0.01
CA MET A 107 -3.78 6.75 0.45
C MET A 107 -4.27 8.15 0.82
N ALA A 108 -5.50 8.42 0.40
CA ALA A 108 -6.31 9.56 0.82
C ALA A 108 -7.46 9.06 1.72
N LYS A 109 -7.79 9.78 2.79
CA LYS A 109 -8.98 9.52 3.60
C LYS A 109 -9.65 10.80 4.10
N ALA A 110 -10.97 10.83 4.11
CA ALA A 110 -11.76 11.94 4.59
C ALA A 110 -12.84 11.44 5.56
N GLY A 111 -12.73 11.88 6.82
CA GLY A 111 -13.68 11.59 7.89
C GLY A 111 -14.57 12.80 8.19
N GLY A 112 -15.82 12.54 8.60
CA GLY A 112 -16.78 13.60 8.90
C GLY A 112 -17.89 13.13 9.83
N VAL A 113 -18.87 14.00 10.04
CA VAL A 113 -20.04 13.77 10.89
C VAL A 113 -21.33 13.73 10.08
N LYS A 114 -22.43 13.33 10.74
CA LYS A 114 -23.75 13.31 10.13
C LYS A 114 -24.09 14.60 9.38
N GLY A 115 -24.54 14.45 8.14
CA GLY A 115 -24.93 15.56 7.26
C GLY A 115 -23.82 16.07 6.35
N ASP A 116 -22.56 15.71 6.62
CA ASP A 116 -21.45 15.99 5.71
C ASP A 116 -21.48 15.04 4.50
N THR A 117 -20.92 15.50 3.39
CA THR A 117 -20.42 14.61 2.33
C THR A 117 -18.90 14.56 2.41
N VAL A 118 -18.31 13.36 2.43
CA VAL A 118 -16.86 13.18 2.40
C VAL A 118 -16.42 12.53 1.10
N CYS A 119 -15.23 12.90 0.62
CA CYS A 119 -14.66 12.39 -0.62
C CYS A 119 -13.17 12.09 -0.43
N ALA A 120 -12.75 10.92 -0.91
CA ALA A 120 -11.36 10.53 -0.99
C ALA A 120 -11.04 10.02 -2.40
N GLY A 121 -9.88 10.40 -2.91
CA GLY A 121 -9.45 10.00 -4.25
C GLY A 121 -7.94 9.88 -4.37
N VAL A 122 -7.50 8.91 -5.17
CA VAL A 122 -6.10 8.81 -5.61
C VAL A 122 -6.07 8.80 -7.13
N GLY A 123 -5.38 9.78 -7.69
CA GLY A 123 -5.06 9.87 -9.12
C GLY A 123 -3.64 9.38 -9.37
N ARG A 124 -3.37 8.85 -10.57
CA ARG A 124 -2.02 8.45 -10.99
C ARG A 124 -1.76 8.73 -12.46
N VAL A 125 -0.50 9.03 -12.78
CA VAL A 125 -0.03 9.35 -14.13
C VAL A 125 1.36 8.76 -14.36
N TRP A 126 1.63 8.29 -15.58
CA TRP A 126 2.96 7.88 -16.01
C TRP A 126 3.65 9.01 -16.78
N ALA A 127 4.99 9.00 -16.77
CA ALA A 127 5.80 10.10 -17.28
C ALA A 127 7.01 9.63 -18.09
N LYS A 128 7.35 10.43 -19.09
CA LYS A 128 8.57 10.35 -19.91
C LYS A 128 9.38 11.64 -19.82
N ASP A 129 10.68 11.55 -20.05
CA ASP A 129 11.54 12.73 -20.16
C ASP A 129 11.47 13.28 -21.58
N LYS A 130 12.19 14.38 -21.81
CA LYS A 130 12.29 15.01 -23.13
C LYS A 130 12.93 14.13 -24.20
N SER A 131 13.65 13.07 -23.81
CA SER A 131 14.20 12.08 -24.73
C SER A 131 13.24 10.93 -25.04
N GLY A 132 12.09 10.88 -24.38
CA GLY A 132 11.09 9.82 -24.50
C GLY A 132 11.35 8.60 -23.61
N LYS A 133 12.37 8.64 -22.74
CA LYS A 133 12.64 7.58 -21.77
C LYS A 133 11.57 7.61 -20.68
N ALA A 134 11.02 6.46 -20.30
CA ALA A 134 10.11 6.35 -19.17
C ALA A 134 10.86 6.57 -17.84
N ILE A 135 10.33 7.41 -16.95
CA ILE A 135 10.93 7.66 -15.62
C ILE A 135 10.20 6.94 -14.49
N GLY A 136 8.96 6.51 -14.74
CA GLY A 136 8.03 6.15 -13.69
C GLY A 136 6.77 6.99 -13.77
N GLY A 137 6.06 7.06 -12.66
CA GLY A 137 4.83 7.81 -12.52
C GLY A 137 4.75 8.55 -11.20
N PHE A 138 3.67 9.29 -11.06
CA PHE A 138 3.32 10.03 -9.86
C PHE A 138 1.87 9.73 -9.51
N ALA A 139 1.59 9.79 -8.22
CA ALA A 139 0.24 9.80 -7.70
C ALA A 139 -0.11 11.18 -7.15
N ALA A 140 -1.38 11.39 -6.88
CA ALA A 140 -1.88 12.53 -6.13
C ALA A 140 -3.07 12.09 -5.30
N GLU A 141 -3.15 12.62 -4.09
CA GLU A 141 -4.19 12.35 -3.11
C GLU A 141 -5.18 13.51 -3.06
N TYR A 142 -6.46 13.21 -2.88
CA TYR A 142 -7.53 14.18 -2.71
C TYR A 142 -8.41 13.80 -1.54
N GLU A 143 -8.55 14.72 -0.59
CA GLU A 143 -9.39 14.59 0.58
C GLU A 143 -10.27 15.82 0.67
N ARG A 144 -11.58 15.63 0.80
CA ARG A 144 -12.50 16.75 1.02
C ARG A 144 -13.66 16.37 1.90
N VAL A 145 -14.03 17.30 2.78
CA VAL A 145 -15.26 17.31 3.55
C VAL A 145 -16.11 18.48 3.05
N TYR A 146 -17.33 18.20 2.61
CA TYR A 146 -18.38 19.16 2.32
C TYR A 146 -19.24 19.27 3.58
N ALA A 147 -18.83 20.15 4.49
CA ALA A 147 -19.38 20.22 5.84
C ALA A 147 -20.84 20.71 5.83
N GLY A 148 -21.75 19.92 6.41
CA GLY A 148 -23.18 20.21 6.46
C GLY A 148 -23.89 20.20 5.11
N GLU A 149 -23.24 19.68 4.06
CA GLU A 149 -23.76 19.66 2.70
C GLU A 149 -23.89 18.23 2.17
N THR A 150 -25.08 17.91 1.68
CA THR A 150 -25.29 16.71 0.86
C THR A 150 -25.04 17.06 -0.59
N VAL A 151 -23.95 16.55 -1.15
CA VAL A 151 -23.54 16.79 -2.54
C VAL A 151 -23.69 15.49 -3.33
N ASP A 152 -24.24 15.58 -4.53
CA ASP A 152 -24.42 14.40 -5.37
C ASP A 152 -23.05 13.81 -5.80
N LYS A 153 -23.03 12.49 -5.97
CA LYS A 153 -21.81 11.74 -6.29
C LYS A 153 -21.12 12.24 -7.57
N ALA A 154 -21.86 12.67 -8.58
CA ALA A 154 -21.29 13.09 -9.85
C ALA A 154 -20.55 14.43 -9.71
N THR A 155 -21.12 15.38 -8.97
CA THR A 155 -20.45 16.65 -8.63
C THR A 155 -19.18 16.40 -7.81
N VAL A 156 -19.26 15.56 -6.78
CA VAL A 156 -18.11 15.22 -5.93
C VAL A 156 -17.00 14.56 -6.73
N GLU A 157 -17.34 13.61 -7.62
CA GLU A 157 -16.36 12.94 -8.47
C GLU A 157 -15.72 13.92 -9.48
N ALA A 158 -16.51 14.82 -10.07
CA ALA A 158 -16.00 15.83 -11.00
C ALA A 158 -15.01 16.79 -10.32
N ASP A 159 -15.33 17.26 -9.11
CA ASP A 159 -14.46 18.11 -8.30
C ASP A 159 -13.13 17.40 -7.98
N ALA A 160 -13.19 16.16 -7.52
CA ALA A 160 -12.02 15.35 -7.21
C ALA A 160 -11.15 15.12 -8.45
N ARG A 161 -11.76 14.73 -9.59
CA ARG A 161 -11.03 14.54 -10.87
C ARG A 161 -10.34 15.82 -11.32
N LYS A 162 -11.00 16.97 -11.20
CA LYS A 162 -10.41 18.27 -11.56
C LYS A 162 -9.18 18.58 -10.72
N GLN A 163 -9.26 18.42 -9.40
CA GLN A 163 -8.15 18.72 -8.49
C GLN A 163 -6.99 17.73 -8.63
N LEU A 164 -7.29 16.43 -8.73
CA LEU A 164 -6.28 15.40 -8.99
C LEU A 164 -5.57 15.64 -10.33
N THR A 165 -6.33 16.00 -11.39
CA THR A 165 -5.73 16.34 -12.70
C THR A 165 -4.81 17.55 -12.59
N ALA A 166 -5.22 18.60 -11.86
CA ALA A 166 -4.39 19.78 -11.65
C ALA A 166 -3.09 19.44 -10.89
N SER A 167 -3.19 18.64 -9.83
CA SER A 167 -2.04 18.18 -9.05
C SER A 167 -1.07 17.33 -9.88
N LEU A 168 -1.56 16.32 -10.59
CA LEU A 168 -0.73 15.46 -11.45
C LEU A 168 -0.06 16.26 -12.58
N ASN A 169 -0.77 17.22 -13.18
CA ASN A 169 -0.16 18.12 -14.18
C ASN A 169 0.92 19.01 -13.56
N HIS A 170 0.74 19.47 -12.32
CA HIS A 170 1.76 20.22 -11.59
C HIS A 170 3.02 19.36 -11.36
N GLU A 171 2.88 18.12 -10.89
CA GLU A 171 3.98 17.18 -10.67
C GLU A 171 4.83 16.98 -11.95
N LEU A 172 4.18 16.83 -13.10
CA LEU A 172 4.85 16.70 -14.40
C LEU A 172 5.56 18.01 -14.80
N SER A 173 4.86 19.14 -14.67
CA SER A 173 5.34 20.46 -15.09
C SER A 173 6.59 20.87 -14.34
N ILE A 174 6.61 20.75 -13.01
CA ILE A 174 7.76 21.18 -12.19
C ILE A 174 9.02 20.34 -12.43
N ARG A 175 8.87 19.14 -13.00
CA ARG A 175 9.98 18.25 -13.37
C ARG A 175 10.32 18.28 -14.86
N GLY A 176 9.59 19.08 -15.66
CA GLY A 176 9.77 19.13 -17.11
C GLY A 176 9.50 17.80 -17.81
N LEU A 177 8.57 17.00 -17.27
CA LEU A 177 8.19 15.69 -17.77
C LEU A 177 6.97 15.76 -18.68
N VAL A 178 6.87 14.80 -19.59
CA VAL A 178 5.73 14.64 -20.50
C VAL A 178 4.89 13.47 -20.02
N ARG A 179 3.57 13.64 -20.04
CA ARG A 179 2.62 12.57 -19.70
C ARG A 179 2.77 11.40 -20.67
N ASP A 180 2.78 10.18 -20.13
CA ASP A 180 2.72 8.93 -20.87
C ASP A 180 1.37 8.22 -20.58
N GLY A 181 0.51 8.12 -21.59
CA GLY A 181 -0.81 7.51 -21.44
C GLY A 181 -1.85 8.37 -20.70
N GLU A 182 -2.93 7.72 -20.25
CA GLU A 182 -4.05 8.36 -19.57
C GLU A 182 -3.84 8.42 -18.05
N MET A 183 -4.38 9.47 -17.43
CA MET A 183 -4.49 9.52 -15.98
C MET A 183 -5.58 8.54 -15.52
N ARG A 184 -5.30 7.84 -14.43
CA ARG A 184 -6.26 6.92 -13.80
C ARG A 184 -6.65 7.45 -12.43
N PHE A 185 -7.91 7.27 -12.05
CA PHE A 185 -8.47 7.82 -10.82
C PHE A 185 -9.30 6.77 -10.10
N ASN A 186 -9.10 6.65 -8.79
CA ASN A 186 -9.92 5.86 -7.88
C ASN A 186 -10.52 6.82 -6.87
N ILE A 187 -11.81 7.12 -6.98
CA ILE A 187 -12.49 8.14 -6.19
C ILE A 187 -13.73 7.50 -5.56
N THR A 188 -13.95 7.77 -4.29
CA THR A 188 -15.17 7.39 -3.58
C THR A 188 -15.67 8.54 -2.73
N SER A 189 -16.96 8.54 -2.45
CA SER A 189 -17.60 9.53 -1.60
C SER A 189 -18.73 8.92 -0.79
N LEU A 190 -19.05 9.57 0.32
CA LEU A 190 -20.07 9.14 1.26
C LEU A 190 -20.84 10.35 1.76
N VAL A 191 -22.17 10.33 1.61
CA VAL A 191 -23.08 11.19 2.38
C VAL A 191 -23.28 10.52 3.72
N ILE A 192 -22.95 11.20 4.81
CA ILE A 192 -22.92 10.60 6.15
C ILE A 192 -24.31 10.67 6.79
N GLU A 193 -24.95 9.51 6.95
CA GLU A 193 -26.31 9.41 7.53
C GLU A 193 -26.29 9.04 9.03
N ARG A 194 -25.28 8.26 9.45
CA ARG A 194 -24.97 7.95 10.85
C ARG A 194 -24.17 9.07 11.51
N LYS A 195 -23.83 8.94 12.80
CA LYS A 195 -23.07 10.00 13.50
C LYS A 195 -21.73 10.33 12.86
N TYR A 196 -21.00 9.32 12.39
CA TYR A 196 -19.65 9.46 11.86
C TYR A 196 -19.49 8.66 10.57
N GLY A 197 -18.68 9.15 9.65
CA GLY A 197 -18.39 8.49 8.38
C GLY A 197 -16.96 8.71 7.91
N MET A 198 -16.51 7.82 7.03
CA MET A 198 -15.17 7.82 6.44
C MET A 198 -15.28 7.41 4.97
N ALA A 199 -14.55 8.08 4.11
CA ALA A 199 -14.22 7.64 2.75
C ALA A 199 -12.70 7.49 2.63
N LEU A 200 -12.22 6.44 1.97
CA LEU A 200 -10.80 6.25 1.67
C LEU A 200 -10.58 5.75 0.24
N SER A 201 -9.42 6.08 -0.31
CA SER A 201 -8.91 5.58 -1.59
C SER A 201 -7.42 5.30 -1.44
N ALA A 202 -6.96 4.16 -1.93
CA ALA A 202 -5.59 3.71 -1.73
C ALA A 202 -5.01 2.99 -2.95
N LEU A 203 -3.70 3.17 -3.15
CA LEU A 203 -2.85 2.25 -3.90
C LEU A 203 -2.06 1.43 -2.87
N GLY A 204 -2.30 0.12 -2.79
CA GLY A 204 -1.60 -0.78 -1.87
C GLY A 204 -0.51 -1.57 -2.58
N PHE A 205 0.74 -1.44 -2.14
CA PHE A 205 1.90 -2.12 -2.73
C PHE A 205 2.09 -3.51 -2.13
N VAL A 206 2.27 -4.51 -3.01
CA VAL A 206 2.38 -5.93 -2.64
C VAL A 206 3.55 -6.65 -3.32
N GLY A 207 4.20 -5.98 -4.28
CA GLY A 207 5.43 -6.46 -4.90
C GLY A 207 6.58 -5.50 -4.62
N PHE A 208 7.77 -6.04 -4.38
CA PHE A 208 8.96 -5.23 -4.11
C PHE A 208 10.21 -5.85 -4.74
N ILE A 209 11.08 -5.00 -5.28
CA ILE A 209 12.47 -5.32 -5.57
C ILE A 209 13.29 -5.00 -4.32
N TYR A 210 14.17 -5.92 -3.94
CA TYR A 210 15.10 -5.76 -2.82
C TYR A 210 16.52 -5.60 -3.37
N PRO A 211 16.98 -4.36 -3.64
CA PRO A 211 18.31 -4.12 -4.19
C PRO A 211 19.40 -4.35 -3.15
N ASP A 212 20.64 -4.47 -3.61
CA ASP A 212 21.82 -4.44 -2.74
C ASP A 212 21.87 -3.12 -1.94
N GLU A 213 22.52 -3.16 -0.78
CA GLU A 213 22.76 -1.95 0.00
C GLU A 213 23.53 -0.91 -0.80
N PHE A 214 23.27 0.38 -0.53
CA PHE A 214 24.06 1.42 -1.15
C PHE A 214 25.53 1.23 -0.79
N PRO A 215 26.48 1.42 -1.74
CA PRO A 215 27.91 1.25 -1.51
C PRO A 215 28.48 2.43 -0.71
N ILE A 216 27.94 2.67 0.49
CA ILE A 216 28.31 3.76 1.38
C ILE A 216 29.42 3.27 2.30
N LYS A 217 30.60 3.87 2.14
CA LYS A 217 31.71 3.65 3.08
C LYS A 217 31.51 4.59 4.28
N ARG A 218 31.73 4.08 5.50
CA ARG A 218 31.87 4.95 6.67
C ARG A 218 33.03 5.91 6.41
N GLN A 219 32.79 7.21 6.57
CA GLN A 219 33.81 8.24 6.58
C GLN A 219 34.52 8.27 7.92
#